data_AF-A0A2E7EJZ5-F1
#
_entry.id   AF-A0A2E7EJZ5-F1
#
_cell.length_a   1.000
_cell.length_b   1.000
_cell.length_c   1.000
_cell.angle_alpha   90.00
_cell.angle_beta   90.00
_cell.angle_gamma   90.00
#
_symmetry.space_group_name_H-M   'P 1'
#
loop_
_entity.id
_entity.type
_entity.pdbx_description
1 polymer ?
#
loop_
_entity_poly.entity_id
_entity_poly.type
_entity_poly.pdbx_seq_one_letter_code
_entity_poly.pdbx_strand_id
1 'polypeptide(L)'
;MHSHFFVESLLLMLTYGAKYLEGGLAIAVFIVIAGSRSSVTAIRLGLLAMATFALWFSTVISVEVGYSVWQSMPDPPDDAFSNTGAIFWLVAGWLPSGLLLGALYRILRVAWPPLETIPEEVGQAIKVRQYGGSVALV
;
A
#
# COMPACT_ATOMS: atom_id res chain seq x y z
N MET A 1 -4.22 -20.24 22.62
CA MET A 1 -5.21 -19.13 22.67
C MET A 1 -4.88 -17.93 21.76
N HIS A 2 -3.76 -17.89 21.02
CA HIS A 2 -3.42 -16.72 20.17
C HIS A 2 -3.90 -16.79 18.70
N SER A 3 -4.23 -17.96 18.17
CA SER A 3 -4.59 -18.13 16.75
C SER A 3 -6.02 -17.69 16.41
N HIS A 4 -6.97 -17.80 17.34
CA HIS A 4 -8.37 -17.41 17.10
C HIS A 4 -8.51 -15.88 16.94
N PHE A 5 -7.77 -15.15 17.77
CA PHE A 5 -7.81 -13.69 17.83
C PHE A 5 -7.35 -12.99 16.54
N PHE A 6 -6.25 -13.46 15.96
CA PHE A 6 -5.74 -12.88 14.71
C PHE A 6 -6.77 -13.04 13.59
N VAL A 7 -7.37 -14.22 13.48
CA VAL A 7 -8.39 -14.52 12.47
C VAL A 7 -9.65 -13.69 12.71
N GLU A 8 -10.06 -13.52 13.96
CA GLU A 8 -11.24 -12.73 14.33
C GLU A 8 -11.05 -11.23 14.08
N SER A 9 -9.89 -10.68 14.42
CA SER A 9 -9.53 -9.31 14.07
C SER A 9 -9.48 -9.11 12.55
N LEU A 10 -8.95 -10.09 11.81
CA LEU A 10 -8.90 -10.05 10.35
C LEU A 10 -10.31 -10.12 9.74
N LEU A 11 -11.18 -10.96 10.30
CA LEU A 11 -12.57 -11.06 9.89
C LEU A 11 -13.30 -9.74 10.14
N LEU A 12 -13.22 -9.17 11.35
CA LEU A 12 -13.83 -7.88 11.68
C LEU A 12 -13.33 -6.76 10.76
N MET A 13 -12.03 -6.75 10.46
CA MET A 13 -11.42 -5.81 9.53
C MET A 13 -11.93 -5.99 8.10
N LEU A 14 -12.12 -7.24 7.65
CA LEU A 14 -12.63 -7.57 6.31
C LEU A 14 -14.14 -7.40 6.17
N THR A 15 -14.92 -7.51 7.24
CA THR A 15 -16.39 -7.40 7.18
C THR A 15 -16.87 -5.97 7.46
N TYR A 16 -16.33 -5.33 8.49
CA TYR A 16 -16.81 -4.02 8.96
C TYR A 16 -15.85 -2.88 8.66
N GLY A 17 -14.55 -3.17 8.61
CA GLY A 17 -13.50 -2.19 8.37
C GLY A 17 -13.02 -2.06 6.92
N ALA A 18 -13.51 -2.89 5.99
CA ALA A 18 -12.89 -3.07 4.67
C ALA A 18 -12.80 -1.79 3.86
N LYS A 19 -13.81 -0.92 3.94
CA LYS A 19 -13.85 0.36 3.22
C LYS A 19 -12.67 1.28 3.58
N TYR A 20 -12.24 1.27 4.84
CA TYR A 20 -11.10 2.06 5.31
C TYR A 20 -9.78 1.46 4.83
N LEU A 21 -9.69 0.13 4.84
CA LEU A 21 -8.53 -0.59 4.33
C LEU A 21 -8.34 -0.39 2.83
N GLU A 22 -9.42 -0.47 2.04
CA GLU A 22 -9.43 -0.24 0.60
C GLU A 22 -8.96 1.19 0.26
N GLY A 23 -9.50 2.20 0.96
CA GLY A 23 -9.08 3.59 0.79
C GLY A 23 -7.61 3.80 1.11
N GLY A 24 -7.14 3.23 2.23
CA GLY A 24 -5.74 3.26 2.62
C GLY A 24 -4.80 2.60 1.61
N LEU A 25 -5.20 1.43 1.12
CA LEU A 25 -4.46 0.69 0.11
C LEU A 25 -4.38 1.47 -1.21
N ALA A 26 -5.49 2.05 -1.68
CA ALA A 26 -5.51 2.86 -2.89
C ALA A 26 -4.55 4.06 -2.80
N ILE A 27 -4.58 4.78 -1.66
CA ILE A 27 -3.68 5.90 -1.40
C ILE A 27 -2.21 5.43 -1.36
N ALA A 28 -1.92 4.36 -0.62
CA ALA A 28 -0.57 3.83 -0.49
C ALA A 28 -0.01 3.36 -1.84
N VAL A 29 -0.81 2.66 -2.65
CA VAL A 29 -0.44 2.23 -4.01
C VAL A 29 -0.16 3.43 -4.90
N PHE A 30 -1.00 4.47 -4.87
CA PHE A 30 -0.78 5.68 -5.64
C PHE A 30 0.55 6.37 -5.27
N ILE A 31 0.85 6.48 -3.98
CA ILE A 31 2.11 7.05 -3.48
C ILE A 31 3.30 6.20 -3.94
N VAL A 32 3.20 4.87 -3.88
CA VAL A 32 4.26 3.95 -4.32
C VAL A 32 4.50 4.05 -5.84
N ILE A 33 3.45 4.18 -6.64
CA ILE A 33 3.57 4.42 -8.10
C ILE A 33 4.24 5.77 -8.38
N ALA A 34 3.87 6.83 -7.66
CA ALA A 34 4.53 8.13 -7.80
C ALA A 34 6.01 8.04 -7.40
N GLY A 35 6.31 7.35 -6.29
CA GLY A 35 7.67 7.19 -5.77
C GLY A 35 8.56 6.29 -6.62
N SER A 36 8.03 5.26 -7.27
CA SER A 36 8.81 4.35 -8.13
C SER A 36 9.44 5.07 -9.32
N ARG A 37 8.84 6.19 -9.76
CA ARG A 37 9.29 6.99 -10.89
C ARG A 37 10.37 8.03 -10.55
N SER A 38 10.58 8.34 -9.27
CA SER A 38 11.58 9.33 -8.86
C SER A 38 13.01 8.78 -9.01
N SER A 39 13.94 9.59 -9.52
CA SER A 39 15.36 9.21 -9.54
C SER A 39 16.09 9.54 -8.23
N VAL A 40 15.52 10.42 -7.40
CA VAL A 40 16.10 10.90 -6.14
C VAL A 40 15.83 9.94 -5.00
N THR A 41 16.88 9.31 -4.45
CA THR A 41 16.77 8.31 -3.36
C THR A 41 15.98 8.81 -2.15
N ALA A 42 16.21 10.06 -1.72
CA ALA A 42 15.52 10.62 -0.56
C ALA A 42 14.01 10.70 -0.78
N ILE A 43 13.57 11.18 -1.95
CA ILE A 43 12.15 11.26 -2.31
C ILE A 43 11.53 9.86 -2.35
N ARG A 44 12.24 8.88 -2.91
CA ARG A 44 11.77 7.48 -2.96
C ARG A 44 11.53 6.88 -1.58
N LEU A 45 12.53 6.99 -0.70
CA LEU A 45 12.42 6.46 0.66
C LEU A 45 11.35 7.19 1.46
N GLY A 46 11.25 8.52 1.30
CA GLY A 46 10.21 9.33 1.92
C GLY A 46 8.80 8.92 1.49
N LEU A 47 8.57 8.72 0.19
CA LEU A 47 7.27 8.28 -0.33
C LEU A 47 6.94 6.84 0.08
N LEU A 48 7.92 5.93 0.11
CA LEU A 48 7.70 4.57 0.59
C LEU A 48 7.33 4.53 2.09
N ALA A 49 8.01 5.33 2.91
CA ALA A 49 7.68 5.48 4.33
C ALA A 49 6.26 6.06 4.49
N MET A 50 5.93 7.12 3.75
CA MET A 50 4.60 7.74 3.78
C MET A 50 3.49 6.77 3.36
N ALA A 51 3.71 5.97 2.31
CA ALA A 51 2.77 4.93 1.90
C ALA A 51 2.61 3.84 2.97
N THR A 52 3.71 3.44 3.61
CA THR A 52 3.71 2.46 4.71
C THR A 52 2.88 2.95 5.89
N PHE A 53 3.08 4.20 6.30
CA PHE A 53 2.28 4.80 7.35
C PHE A 53 0.81 4.96 6.95
N ALA A 54 0.50 5.36 5.71
CA ALA A 54 -0.87 5.49 5.24
C ALA A 54 -1.65 4.15 5.31
N LEU A 55 -1.04 3.06 4.84
CA LEU A 55 -1.65 1.73 4.90
C LEU A 55 -1.76 1.22 6.35
N TRP A 56 -0.74 1.46 7.17
CA TRP A 56 -0.74 1.10 8.58
C TRP A 56 -1.85 1.84 9.35
N PHE A 57 -1.96 3.16 9.22
CA PHE A 57 -3.01 3.96 9.86
C PHE A 57 -4.40 3.51 9.43
N SER A 58 -4.57 3.18 8.15
CA SER A 58 -5.85 2.68 7.63
C SER A 58 -6.21 1.32 8.23
N THR A 59 -5.22 0.47 8.49
CA THR A 59 -5.38 -0.79 9.21
C THR A 59 -5.84 -0.54 10.66
N VAL A 60 -5.23 0.45 11.34
CA VAL A 60 -5.63 0.83 12.71
C VAL A 60 -7.10 1.27 12.76
N ILE A 61 -7.48 2.21 11.88
CA ILE A 61 -8.85 2.72 11.79
C ILE A 61 -9.84 1.59 11.44
N SER A 62 -9.48 0.73 10.49
CA SER A 62 -10.30 -0.39 10.04
C SER A 62 -10.63 -1.35 11.19
N VAL A 63 -9.62 -1.65 12.03
CA VAL A 63 -9.79 -2.50 13.21
C VAL A 63 -10.62 -1.79 14.29
N GLU A 64 -10.31 -0.53 14.60
CA GLU A 64 -11.04 0.24 15.62
C GLU A 64 -12.52 0.38 15.29
N VAL A 65 -12.86 0.70 14.04
CA VAL A 65 -14.25 0.73 13.57
C VAL A 65 -14.87 -0.66 13.60
N GLY A 66 -14.13 -1.71 13.20
CA GLY A 66 -14.62 -3.08 13.25
C GLY A 66 -14.99 -3.53 14.67
N TYR A 67 -14.15 -3.22 15.67
CA TYR A 67 -14.45 -3.47 17.07
C TYR A 67 -15.62 -2.64 17.58
N SER A 68 -15.70 -1.34 17.22
CA SER A 68 -16.82 -0.49 17.61
C SER A 68 -18.16 -1.00 17.08
N VAL A 69 -18.19 -1.46 15.82
CA VAL A 69 -19.38 -2.09 15.24
C VAL A 69 -19.72 -3.40 15.94
N TRP A 70 -18.72 -4.23 16.23
CA TRP A 70 -18.94 -5.50 16.94
C TRP A 70 -19.51 -5.30 18.34
N GLN A 71 -19.01 -4.32 19.09
CA GLN A 71 -19.47 -3.98 20.43
C GLN A 71 -20.86 -3.31 20.47
N SER A 72 -21.31 -2.74 19.35
CA SER A 72 -22.62 -2.06 19.26
C SER A 72 -23.75 -2.96 18.76
N MET A 73 -23.48 -4.25 18.53
CA MET A 73 -24.52 -5.22 18.15
C MET A 73 -25.52 -5.44 19.31
N PRO A 74 -26.76 -5.85 19.02
CA PRO A 74 -27.82 -6.01 20.04
C PRO A 74 -27.52 -7.07 21.13
N ASP A 75 -26.65 -8.04 20.85
CA ASP A 75 -26.20 -9.07 21.78
C ASP A 75 -24.70 -9.33 21.53
N PRO A 76 -23.80 -8.43 21.99
CA PRO A 76 -22.38 -8.55 21.73
C PRO A 76 -21.78 -9.63 22.64
N PRO A 77 -20.98 -10.57 22.09
CA PRO A 77 -20.32 -11.59 22.91
C PRO A 77 -19.32 -10.96 23.88
N ASP A 78 -19.11 -11.60 25.05
CA ASP A 78 -18.19 -11.10 26.10
C ASP A 78 -16.75 -10.87 25.57
N ASP A 79 -16.34 -11.65 24.56
CA ASP A 79 -15.04 -11.52 23.91
C ASP A 79 -14.82 -10.18 23.19
N ALA A 80 -15.90 -9.45 22.85
CA ALA A 80 -15.83 -8.13 22.22
C ALA A 80 -15.23 -7.05 23.14
N PHE A 81 -15.21 -7.27 24.46
CA PHE A 81 -14.71 -6.31 25.45
C PHE A 81 -13.43 -6.78 26.17
N SER A 82 -13.02 -8.05 26.00
CA SER A 82 -12.00 -8.68 26.85
C SER A 82 -10.56 -8.49 26.38
N ASN A 83 -10.31 -8.00 25.16
CA ASN A 83 -8.99 -8.12 24.52
C ASN A 83 -8.30 -6.79 24.16
N THR A 84 -7.47 -6.29 25.08
CA THR A 84 -6.54 -5.16 24.85
C THR A 84 -5.14 -5.58 24.37
N GLY A 85 -4.80 -6.88 24.38
CA GLY A 85 -3.49 -7.39 23.93
C GLY A 85 -3.19 -7.21 22.43
N ALA A 86 -4.23 -6.95 21.63
CA ALA A 86 -4.21 -6.76 20.19
C ALA A 86 -3.45 -5.52 19.71
N ILE A 87 -3.44 -4.47 20.54
CA ILE A 87 -2.82 -3.18 20.22
C ILE A 87 -1.36 -3.37 19.84
N PHE A 88 -0.65 -4.31 20.46
CA PHE A 88 0.76 -4.56 20.19
C PHE A 88 1.01 -5.07 18.76
N TRP A 89 0.14 -5.96 18.26
CA TRP A 89 0.21 -6.48 16.89
C TRP A 89 -0.17 -5.43 15.85
N LEU A 90 -1.13 -4.55 16.17
CA LEU A 90 -1.43 -3.39 15.34
C LEU A 90 -0.27 -2.40 15.27
N VAL A 91 0.40 -2.14 16.40
CA VAL A 91 1.58 -1.25 16.46
C VAL A 91 2.73 -1.83 15.63
N ALA A 92 2.89 -3.16 15.55
CA ALA A 92 3.86 -3.78 14.64
C ALA A 92 3.42 -3.80 13.16
N GLY A 93 2.20 -3.36 12.84
CA GLY A 93 1.59 -3.42 11.51
C GLY A 93 2.31 -2.58 10.43
N TRP A 94 3.22 -1.69 10.81
CA TRP A 94 4.08 -0.98 9.86
C TRP A 94 5.07 -1.92 9.16
N LEU A 95 5.50 -3.02 9.81
CA LEU A 95 6.39 -4.02 9.20
C LEU A 95 5.73 -4.76 8.03
N PRO A 96 4.57 -5.44 8.20
CA PRO A 96 3.90 -6.11 7.08
C PRO A 96 3.48 -5.11 5.99
N SER A 97 3.04 -3.90 6.36
CA SER A 97 2.73 -2.84 5.40
C SER A 97 3.95 -2.45 4.56
N GLY A 98 5.11 -2.26 5.21
CA GLY A 98 6.36 -1.91 4.56
C GLY A 98 6.91 -3.02 3.66
N LEU A 99 6.77 -4.28 4.07
CA LEU A 99 7.14 -5.44 3.24
C LEU A 99 6.28 -5.53 1.98
N LEU A 100 4.97 -5.41 2.12
CA LEU A 100 4.03 -5.46 1.00
C LEU A 100 4.30 -4.33 -0.01
N LEU A 101 4.39 -3.08 0.48
CA LEU A 101 4.61 -1.91 -0.38
C LEU A 101 6.04 -1.87 -0.92
N GLY A 102 7.02 -2.39 -0.18
CA GLY A 102 8.39 -2.54 -0.64
C GLY A 102 8.51 -3.54 -1.79
N ALA A 103 7.80 -4.68 -1.71
CA ALA A 103 7.72 -5.65 -2.80
C ALA A 103 7.06 -5.03 -4.04
N LEU A 104 5.93 -4.35 -3.86
CA LEU A 104 5.25 -3.63 -4.95
C LEU A 104 6.17 -2.60 -5.59
N TYR A 105 6.85 -1.78 -4.80
CA TYR A 105 7.82 -0.80 -5.28
C TYR A 105 8.95 -1.45 -6.10
N ARG A 106 9.48 -2.60 -5.65
CA ARG A 106 10.50 -3.36 -6.40
C ARG A 106 9.97 -3.87 -7.73
N ILE A 107 8.76 -4.44 -7.74
CA ILE A 107 8.10 -4.91 -8.97
C ILE A 107 7.91 -3.74 -9.95
N LEU A 108 7.40 -2.60 -9.49
CA LEU A 108 7.21 -1.41 -10.32
C LEU A 108 8.51 -0.88 -10.89
N ARG A 109 9.62 -0.93 -10.14
CA ARG A 109 10.93 -0.50 -10.64
C ARG A 109 11.51 -1.42 -11.71
N VAL A 110 11.21 -2.71 -11.65
CA VAL A 110 11.64 -3.69 -12.67
C VAL A 110 10.75 -3.60 -13.91
N ALA A 111 9.43 -3.52 -13.73
CA ALA A 111 8.48 -3.44 -14.83
C ALA A 111 8.43 -2.06 -15.51
N TRP A 112 8.70 -1.00 -14.74
CA TRP A 112 8.63 0.39 -15.18
C TRP A 112 9.83 1.19 -14.65
N PRO A 113 11.02 1.04 -15.28
CA PRO A 113 12.22 1.74 -14.84
C PRO A 113 12.06 3.27 -14.92
N PRO A 114 12.77 4.03 -14.07
CA PRO A 114 12.75 5.49 -14.13
C PRO A 114 13.21 5.98 -15.50
N LEU A 115 12.60 7.06 -16.01
CA LEU A 115 12.86 7.60 -17.35
C LEU A 115 14.34 7.96 -17.58
N GLU A 116 15.08 8.26 -16.52
CA GLU A 116 16.50 8.60 -16.55
C GLU A 116 17.43 7.40 -16.81
N THR A 117 16.92 6.17 -16.70
CA THR A 117 17.70 4.94 -16.89
C THR A 117 17.54 4.30 -18.28
N ILE A 118 16.77 4.93 -19.17
CA ILE A 118 16.62 4.47 -20.55
C ILE A 118 17.92 4.80 -21.31
N PRO A 119 18.62 3.82 -21.90
CA PRO A 119 19.81 4.07 -22.70
C PRO A 119 19.52 5.12 -23.78
N GLU A 120 20.43 6.08 -24.01
CA GLU A 120 20.22 7.15 -24.99
C GLU A 120 19.80 6.60 -26.36
N GLU A 121 20.32 5.43 -26.76
CA GLU A 121 19.96 4.75 -28.01
C GLU A 121 18.46 4.39 -28.10
N VAL A 122 17.87 3.90 -27.00
CA VAL A 122 16.44 3.55 -26.94
C VAL A 122 15.59 4.83 -26.82
N GLY A 123 16.07 5.83 -26.07
CA GLY A 123 15.42 7.14 -25.98
C GLY A 123 15.36 7.86 -27.33
N GLN A 124 16.42 7.75 -28.14
CA GLN A 124 16.46 8.29 -29.50
C GLN A 124 15.56 7.49 -30.45
N ALA A 125 15.55 6.15 -30.39
CA ALA A 125 14.67 5.33 -31.22
C ALA A 125 13.17 5.64 -30.98
N ILE A 126 12.78 5.90 -29.73
CA ILE A 126 11.40 6.30 -29.38
C ILE A 126 11.09 7.71 -29.91
N LYS A 127 12.02 8.67 -29.78
CA LYS A 127 11.86 10.02 -30.35
C LYS A 127 11.76 9.99 -31.88
N VAL A 128 12.61 9.22 -32.57
CA VAL A 128 12.57 9.08 -34.03
C VAL A 128 11.27 8.44 -34.49
N ARG A 129 10.70 7.49 -33.75
CA ARG A 129 9.38 6.91 -34.08
C ARG A 129 8.22 7.88 -33.84
N GLN A 130 8.32 8.77 -32.85
CA GLN A 130 7.29 9.77 -32.57
C GLN A 130 7.34 10.99 -33.50
N TYR A 131 8.51 11.34 -34.04
CA TYR A 131 8.69 12.54 -34.89
C TYR A 131 9.05 12.22 -36.36
N GLY A 132 9.43 10.98 -36.69
CA GLY A 132 9.99 10.58 -37.97
C GLY A 132 9.06 9.81 -38.92
N GLY A 133 7.74 9.95 -38.77
CA GLY A 133 6.76 9.41 -39.71
C GLY A 133 6.71 10.12 -41.07
N SER A 134 7.47 11.21 -41.27
CA SER A 134 7.56 11.93 -42.54
C SER A 134 8.97 12.48 -42.75
N VAL A 135 9.91 11.65 -43.21
CA VAL A 135 11.01 12.16 -44.02
C VAL A 135 11.10 11.30 -45.27
N ALA A 136 10.82 11.97 -46.39
CA ALA A 136 10.61 11.42 -47.71
C ALA A 136 11.80 10.60 -48.23
N LEU A 137 11.47 9.48 -48.86
CA LEU A 137 12.26 8.94 -49.96
C LEU A 137 12.11 9.88 -51.16
N VAL A 138 13.11 10.73 -51.42
CA VAL A 138 13.49 11.24 -52.75
C VAL A 138 14.99 11.47 -52.77
#